data_AF-A0AAN9TEV7-F1
#
_entry.id   AF-A0AAN9TEV7-F1
#
_cell.length_a   1.000
_cell.length_b   1.000
_cell.length_c   1.000
_cell.angle_alpha   90.00
_cell.angle_beta   90.00
_cell.angle_gamma   90.00
#
_symmetry.space_group_name_H-M   'P 1'
#
loop_
_entity.id
_entity.type
_entity.pdbx_description
1 polymer ?
#
loop_
_entity_poly.entity_id
_entity_poly.type
_entity_poly.pdbx_seq_one_letter_code
_entity_poly.pdbx_strand_id
1 'polypeptide(L)'
;MKAQNLNQIAIRAQQQLVTNPKPLLLNPLLSLLTNSQNAFFHLYKQMLAHPFSHNHFTFTHALKACCSHHARSKALEIHAHLVKSGHYLDLVLQNSLLHFYLAHNDVVSASNLFRSIPSPDIVSWTSLISGLAKAGFEAQSLHHFSAMNAKPKSIKPNAATFVAALCACSSLRALRLGKSVHAYGLKLIVDVNIVFDNAVLDFYAKCGTLKNAKNLFDKMSMRDVISWTTLLMGYARGGYCEEAFSVFKQMVLNAEAEPNEATIVTVLSACASIGALSLGQWVHSYIDLRHDLVVDGNIGNALLNMYVKCGDMQMGLRVFDILVHKDVISWGTVICGLAMNDYGKRTLELFARMLVEGVEPDDVTFIGVLSACSHAGLVNEGVMFFKAMRDFYGIVPQMRHYGCMVDMYGRAGLFDEAEAFLRSMPVEAEGPIWGALLQACKIHGNERMSEWIRGHLKGKSVGVGTLALLSNIYASSERWDDANKVRKRMRGTGLKKTAGCSWLELQMSNNRLDSNFCATSWG
;
A
#
# COMPACT_ATOMS: atom_id res chain seq x y z
N MET A 1 -10.01 32.97 -17.68
CA MET A 1 -8.56 33.24 -17.88
C MET A 1 -7.81 32.22 -18.74
N LYS A 2 -7.87 30.89 -18.49
CA LYS A 2 -7.12 29.88 -19.29
C LYS A 2 -7.47 29.84 -20.79
N ALA A 3 -8.75 29.97 -21.16
CA ALA A 3 -9.20 29.90 -22.56
C ALA A 3 -8.76 31.10 -23.43
N GLN A 4 -8.74 32.32 -22.87
CA GLN A 4 -8.25 33.52 -23.56
C GLN A 4 -6.75 33.43 -23.88
N ASN A 5 -5.97 32.80 -22.99
CA ASN A 5 -4.53 32.62 -23.16
C ASN A 5 -4.21 31.63 -24.29
N LEU A 6 -5.00 30.54 -24.42
CA LEU A 6 -4.85 29.56 -25.51
C LEU A 6 -5.15 30.15 -26.89
N ASN A 7 -6.19 30.99 -27.01
CA ASN A 7 -6.50 31.67 -28.27
C ASN A 7 -5.41 32.66 -28.70
N GLN A 8 -4.82 33.41 -27.76
CA GLN A 8 -3.69 34.30 -28.07
C GLN A 8 -2.45 33.51 -28.52
N ILE A 9 -2.19 32.34 -27.90
CA ILE A 9 -1.09 31.44 -28.31
C ILE A 9 -1.34 30.90 -29.72
N ALA A 10 -2.57 30.46 -30.03
CA ALA A 10 -2.92 29.96 -31.36
C ALA A 10 -2.77 31.02 -32.46
N ILE A 11 -3.22 32.26 -32.21
CA ILE A 11 -3.07 33.39 -33.14
C ILE A 11 -1.59 33.73 -33.38
N ARG A 12 -0.78 33.77 -32.30
CA ARG A 12 0.68 33.99 -32.42
C ARG A 12 1.36 32.87 -33.20
N ALA A 13 0.98 31.61 -32.97
CA ALA A 13 1.53 30.47 -33.70
C ALA A 13 1.22 30.56 -35.19
N GLN A 14 -0.02 30.91 -35.55
CA GLN A 14 -0.44 31.06 -36.93
C GLN A 14 0.25 32.23 -37.64
N GLN A 15 0.42 33.37 -36.96
CA GLN A 15 1.20 34.50 -37.49
C GLN A 15 2.68 34.13 -37.70
N GLN A 16 3.31 33.40 -36.78
CA GLN A 16 4.70 32.95 -36.91
C GLN A 16 4.87 31.91 -38.02
N LEU A 17 3.93 30.99 -38.19
CA LEU A 17 3.92 30.03 -39.31
C LEU A 17 3.87 30.72 -40.67
N VAL A 18 3.10 31.81 -40.79
CA VAL A 18 2.97 32.58 -42.05
C VAL A 18 4.19 33.48 -42.31
N THR A 19 4.78 34.07 -41.27
CA THR A 19 5.82 35.10 -41.41
C THR A 19 7.25 34.58 -41.27
N ASN A 20 7.49 33.53 -40.48
CA ASN A 20 8.83 32.99 -40.21
C ASN A 20 8.75 31.55 -39.66
N PRO A 21 8.55 30.52 -40.52
CA PRO A 21 8.27 29.14 -40.13
C PRO A 21 9.54 28.41 -39.63
N LYS A 22 10.24 28.98 -38.65
CA LYS A 22 11.46 28.40 -38.05
C LYS A 22 11.10 27.57 -36.81
N PRO A 23 11.61 26.34 -36.66
CA PRO A 23 11.29 25.48 -35.52
C PRO A 23 11.66 26.10 -34.17
N LEU A 24 12.70 26.95 -34.14
CA LEU A 24 13.15 27.67 -32.95
C LEU A 24 12.05 28.57 -32.33
N LEU A 25 11.16 29.12 -33.17
CA LEU A 25 10.08 30.00 -32.74
C LEU A 25 8.79 29.22 -32.42
N LEU A 26 8.59 28.07 -33.08
CA LEU A 26 7.36 27.28 -32.97
C LEU A 26 7.41 26.21 -31.88
N ASN A 27 8.57 25.59 -31.63
CA ASN A 27 8.72 24.56 -30.59
C ASN A 27 8.40 25.06 -29.17
N PRO A 28 8.78 26.29 -28.76
CA PRO A 28 8.34 26.83 -27.46
C PRO A 28 6.82 26.91 -27.35
N LEU A 29 6.13 27.32 -28.41
CA LEU A 29 4.66 27.37 -28.44
C LEU A 29 4.06 25.96 -28.31
N LEU A 30 4.64 24.97 -29.00
CA LEU A 30 4.24 23.58 -28.89
C LEU A 30 4.39 23.07 -27.45
N SER A 31 5.49 23.41 -26.77
CA SER A 31 5.74 23.04 -25.36
C SER A 31 4.74 23.66 -24.37
N LEU A 32 4.22 24.86 -24.67
CA LEU A 32 3.19 25.50 -23.84
C LEU A 32 1.82 24.83 -24.02
N LEU A 33 1.59 24.23 -25.20
CA LEU A 33 0.34 23.55 -25.52
C LEU A 33 0.30 22.09 -25.06
N THR A 34 1.36 21.54 -24.45
CA THR A 34 1.45 20.12 -24.08
C THR A 34 0.27 19.64 -23.23
N ASN A 35 -0.40 20.52 -22.47
CA ASN A 35 -1.57 20.19 -21.64
C ASN A 35 -2.92 20.24 -22.37
N SER A 36 -2.98 20.76 -23.59
CA SER A 36 -4.21 20.85 -24.41
C SER A 36 -4.08 19.98 -25.65
N GLN A 37 -4.63 18.76 -25.58
CA GLN A 37 -4.50 17.74 -26.63
C GLN A 37 -4.90 18.27 -28.03
N ASN A 38 -6.07 18.92 -28.13
CA ASN A 38 -6.60 19.38 -29.41
C ASN A 38 -5.78 20.53 -30.02
N ALA A 39 -5.44 21.55 -29.23
CA ALA A 39 -4.66 22.69 -29.71
C ALA A 39 -3.23 22.27 -30.08
N PHE A 40 -2.63 21.38 -29.27
CA PHE A 40 -1.30 20.83 -29.52
C PHE A 40 -1.24 20.09 -30.87
N PHE A 41 -2.11 19.10 -31.08
CA PHE A 41 -2.06 18.29 -32.30
C PHE A 41 -2.51 19.06 -33.54
N HIS A 42 -3.32 20.10 -33.39
CA HIS A 42 -3.64 21.03 -34.48
C HIS A 42 -2.40 21.80 -34.95
N LEU A 43 -1.68 22.46 -34.02
CA LEU A 43 -0.44 23.18 -34.35
C LEU A 43 0.63 22.22 -34.89
N TYR A 44 0.79 21.06 -34.28
CA TYR A 44 1.71 20.02 -34.75
C TYR A 44 1.43 19.62 -36.20
N LYS A 45 0.15 19.40 -36.56
CA LYS A 45 -0.25 19.07 -37.94
C LYS A 45 0.06 20.21 -38.92
N GLN A 46 -0.14 21.46 -38.52
CA GLN A 46 0.22 22.63 -39.34
C GLN A 46 1.74 22.71 -39.57
N MET A 47 2.53 22.45 -38.53
CA MET A 47 3.99 22.41 -38.66
C MET A 47 4.44 21.27 -39.60
N LEU A 48 3.83 20.09 -39.52
CA LEU A 48 4.14 19.00 -40.46
C LEU A 48 3.81 19.32 -41.93
N ALA A 49 2.92 20.29 -42.21
CA ALA A 49 2.60 20.70 -43.58
C ALA A 49 3.71 21.55 -44.23
N HIS A 50 4.64 22.11 -43.45
CA HIS A 50 5.74 22.96 -43.94
C HIS A 50 7.10 22.32 -43.62
N PRO A 51 7.88 21.87 -44.63
CA PRO A 51 9.12 21.11 -44.45
C PRO A 51 10.18 21.78 -43.55
N PHE A 52 10.23 23.12 -43.52
CA PHE A 52 11.20 23.87 -42.74
C PHE A 52 10.76 24.20 -41.32
N SER A 53 9.53 23.83 -40.93
CA SER A 53 8.93 24.27 -39.67
C SER A 53 9.00 23.24 -38.54
N HIS A 54 9.54 22.05 -38.80
CA HIS A 54 9.72 21.00 -37.79
C HIS A 54 11.17 20.48 -37.74
N ASN A 55 11.57 19.97 -36.57
CA ASN A 55 12.85 19.29 -36.35
C ASN A 55 12.71 18.20 -35.28
N HIS A 56 13.82 17.58 -34.86
CA HIS A 56 13.78 16.52 -33.83
C HIS A 56 13.10 16.99 -32.54
N PHE A 57 13.30 18.24 -32.10
CA PHE A 57 12.59 18.77 -30.94
C PHE A 57 11.07 18.78 -31.12
N THR A 58 10.55 19.08 -32.30
CA THR A 58 9.10 19.06 -32.58
C THR A 58 8.51 17.67 -32.31
N PHE A 59 9.19 16.62 -32.77
CA PHE A 59 8.77 15.24 -32.57
C PHE A 59 8.94 14.78 -31.10
N THR A 60 10.02 15.19 -30.41
CA THR A 60 10.19 14.93 -28.97
C THR A 60 9.04 15.50 -28.15
N HIS A 61 8.64 16.75 -28.41
CA HIS A 61 7.50 17.36 -27.72
C HIS A 61 6.19 16.63 -28.05
N ALA A 62 6.00 16.21 -29.31
CA ALA A 62 4.81 15.46 -29.72
C ALA A 62 4.70 14.09 -29.03
N LEU A 63 5.80 13.35 -28.91
CA LEU A 63 5.84 12.09 -28.17
C LEU A 63 5.61 12.31 -26.68
N LYS A 64 6.14 13.39 -26.09
CA LYS A 64 5.88 13.76 -24.69
C LYS A 64 4.40 14.07 -24.46
N ALA A 65 3.76 14.84 -25.36
CA ALA A 65 2.33 15.09 -25.30
C ALA A 65 1.52 13.78 -25.42
N CYS A 66 1.93 12.86 -26.29
CA CYS A 66 1.28 11.55 -26.40
C CYS A 66 1.39 10.74 -25.09
N CYS A 67 2.50 10.85 -24.36
CA CYS A 67 2.65 10.23 -23.04
C CYS A 67 1.66 10.82 -22.03
N SER A 68 1.56 12.15 -21.95
CA SER A 68 0.68 12.83 -20.99
C SER A 68 -0.81 12.61 -21.27
N HIS A 69 -1.20 12.46 -22.54
CA HIS A 69 -2.60 12.26 -22.95
C HIS A 69 -2.96 10.81 -23.21
N HIS A 70 -2.06 9.86 -22.94
CA HIS A 70 -2.23 8.43 -23.26
C HIS A 70 -2.64 8.17 -24.73
N ALA A 71 -2.19 9.01 -25.65
CA ALA A 71 -2.60 9.01 -27.07
C ALA A 71 -1.78 8.01 -27.90
N ARG A 72 -1.97 6.71 -27.65
CA ARG A 72 -1.15 5.64 -28.24
C ARG A 72 -1.17 5.62 -29.76
N SER A 73 -2.34 5.72 -30.38
CA SER A 73 -2.47 5.72 -31.85
C SER A 73 -1.64 6.83 -32.50
N LYS A 74 -1.69 8.04 -31.93
CA LYS A 74 -0.97 9.19 -32.44
C LYS A 74 0.54 9.04 -32.32
N ALA A 75 1.03 8.46 -31.23
CA ALA A 75 2.45 8.17 -31.10
C ALA A 75 2.94 7.13 -32.12
N LEU A 76 2.11 6.12 -32.45
CA LEU A 76 2.45 5.15 -33.50
C LEU A 76 2.47 5.80 -34.90
N GLU A 77 1.56 6.74 -35.18
CA GLU A 77 1.61 7.54 -36.41
C GLU A 77 2.91 8.37 -36.48
N ILE A 78 3.29 9.01 -35.36
CA ILE A 78 4.53 9.79 -35.27
C ILE A 78 5.74 8.87 -35.50
N HIS A 79 5.77 7.70 -34.86
CA HIS A 79 6.85 6.73 -35.06
C HIS A 79 6.95 6.28 -36.51
N ALA A 80 5.83 5.90 -37.15
CA ALA A 80 5.81 5.52 -38.56
C ALA A 80 6.30 6.66 -39.47
N HIS A 81 5.92 7.91 -39.16
CA HIS A 81 6.41 9.09 -39.88
C HIS A 81 7.93 9.26 -39.73
N LEU A 82 8.48 9.11 -38.52
CA LEU A 82 9.92 9.19 -38.26
C LEU A 82 10.72 8.15 -39.05
N VAL A 83 10.18 6.93 -39.18
CA VAL A 83 10.77 5.86 -40.00
C VAL A 83 10.75 6.26 -41.47
N LYS A 84 9.60 6.71 -41.98
CA LYS A 84 9.43 7.09 -43.40
C LYS A 84 10.27 8.32 -43.79
N SER A 85 10.44 9.28 -42.89
CA SER A 85 11.18 10.52 -43.15
C SER A 85 12.69 10.36 -42.96
N GLY A 86 13.18 9.21 -42.50
CA GLY A 86 14.59 8.96 -42.20
C GLY A 86 15.09 9.61 -40.90
N HIS A 87 14.24 10.29 -40.14
CA HIS A 87 14.59 10.90 -38.85
C HIS A 87 14.72 9.86 -37.72
N TYR A 88 14.28 8.62 -37.93
CA TYR A 88 14.36 7.54 -36.95
C TYR A 88 15.78 7.21 -36.46
N LEU A 89 16.82 7.56 -37.21
CA LEU A 89 18.21 7.36 -36.79
C LEU A 89 18.71 8.38 -35.75
N ASP A 90 17.92 9.40 -35.45
CA ASP A 90 18.22 10.38 -34.40
C ASP A 90 18.05 9.73 -33.00
N LEU A 91 19.14 9.66 -32.24
CA LEU A 91 19.17 9.05 -30.92
C LEU A 91 18.21 9.72 -29.92
N VAL A 92 18.01 11.04 -30.02
CA VAL A 92 17.09 11.77 -29.13
C VAL A 92 15.65 11.34 -29.38
N LEU A 93 15.30 11.09 -30.64
CA LEU A 93 13.98 10.59 -31.02
C LEU A 93 13.79 9.12 -30.62
N GLN A 94 14.82 8.30 -30.79
CA GLN A 94 14.81 6.90 -30.30
C GLN A 94 14.63 6.86 -28.77
N ASN A 95 15.33 7.71 -28.01
CA ASN A 95 15.17 7.82 -26.56
C ASN A 95 13.76 8.31 -26.17
N SER A 96 13.18 9.23 -26.94
CA SER A 96 11.82 9.73 -26.71
C SER A 96 10.75 8.65 -26.97
N LEU A 97 10.93 7.85 -28.04
CA LEU A 97 10.09 6.69 -28.34
C LEU A 97 10.24 5.59 -27.28
N LEU A 98 11.46 5.35 -26.81
CA LEU A 98 11.75 4.37 -25.77
C LEU A 98 11.00 4.71 -24.46
N HIS A 99 11.07 5.99 -24.04
CA HIS A 99 10.30 6.48 -22.91
C HIS A 99 8.78 6.31 -23.14
N PHE A 100 8.28 6.64 -24.33
CA PHE A 100 6.87 6.49 -24.68
C PHE A 100 6.37 5.04 -24.54
N TYR A 101 7.10 4.08 -25.13
CA TYR A 101 6.71 2.67 -25.08
C TYR A 101 6.69 2.13 -23.65
N LEU A 102 7.71 2.47 -22.86
CA LEU A 102 7.80 2.05 -21.46
C LEU A 102 6.70 2.69 -20.59
N ALA A 103 6.36 3.96 -20.83
CA ALA A 103 5.26 4.62 -20.12
C ALA A 103 3.89 3.98 -20.38
N HIS A 104 3.73 3.23 -21.47
CA HIS A 104 2.51 2.49 -21.81
C HIS A 104 2.64 0.98 -21.58
N ASN A 105 3.63 0.54 -20.81
CA ASN A 105 3.93 -0.86 -20.53
C ASN A 105 4.14 -1.73 -21.80
N ASP A 106 4.51 -1.14 -22.94
CA ASP A 106 4.87 -1.86 -24.16
C ASP A 106 6.36 -2.20 -24.15
N VAL A 107 6.72 -3.12 -23.25
CA VAL A 107 8.11 -3.51 -22.98
C VAL A 107 8.76 -4.21 -24.18
N VAL A 108 7.96 -4.91 -25.00
CA VAL A 108 8.45 -5.61 -26.19
C VAL A 108 8.94 -4.61 -27.24
N SER A 109 8.11 -3.61 -27.58
CA SER A 109 8.47 -2.57 -28.54
C SER A 109 9.65 -1.73 -28.03
N ALA A 110 9.65 -1.39 -26.74
CA ALA A 110 10.77 -0.69 -26.10
C ALA A 110 12.08 -1.48 -26.21
N SER A 111 12.06 -2.78 -25.92
CA SER A 111 13.25 -3.63 -25.96
C SER A 111 13.77 -3.81 -27.39
N ASN A 112 12.88 -3.96 -28.36
CA ASN A 112 13.25 -4.06 -29.77
C ASN A 112 13.85 -2.75 -30.28
N LEU A 113 13.24 -1.61 -29.93
CA LEU A 113 13.77 -0.28 -30.23
C LEU A 113 15.17 -0.11 -29.64
N PHE A 114 15.37 -0.44 -28.37
CA PHE A 114 16.67 -0.32 -27.72
C PHE A 114 17.75 -1.17 -28.40
N ARG A 115 17.44 -2.41 -28.78
CA ARG A 115 18.37 -3.28 -29.54
C ARG A 115 18.73 -2.71 -30.91
N SER A 116 17.86 -1.90 -31.50
CA SER A 116 18.13 -1.25 -32.79
C SER A 116 19.08 -0.05 -32.69
N ILE A 117 19.35 0.48 -31.48
CA ILE A 117 20.24 1.62 -31.27
C ILE A 117 21.70 1.15 -31.37
N PRO A 118 22.50 1.60 -32.37
CA PRO A 118 23.86 1.09 -32.57
C PRO A 118 24.85 1.46 -31.45
N SER A 119 24.63 2.62 -30.82
CA SER A 119 25.44 3.09 -29.69
C SER A 119 24.54 3.79 -28.67
N PRO A 120 23.87 3.02 -27.79
CA PRO A 120 22.99 3.58 -26.77
C PRO A 120 23.80 4.47 -25.82
N ASP A 121 23.29 5.65 -25.51
CA ASP A 121 23.93 6.57 -24.56
C ASP A 121 23.38 6.38 -23.14
N ILE A 122 23.86 7.21 -22.20
CA ILE A 122 23.37 7.20 -20.82
C ILE A 122 21.85 7.36 -20.76
N VAL A 123 21.26 8.21 -21.62
CA VAL A 123 19.82 8.45 -21.63
C VAL A 123 19.06 7.20 -22.10
N SER A 124 19.51 6.52 -23.16
CA SER A 124 18.93 5.26 -23.63
C SER A 124 18.90 4.21 -22.52
N TRP A 125 20.04 4.00 -21.84
CA TRP A 125 20.14 3.02 -20.76
C TRP A 125 19.29 3.41 -19.55
N THR A 126 19.36 4.66 -19.09
CA THR A 126 18.56 5.14 -17.95
C THR A 126 17.06 5.01 -18.25
N SER A 127 16.61 5.39 -19.46
CA SER A 127 15.21 5.25 -19.86
C SER A 127 14.75 3.80 -19.85
N LEU A 128 15.53 2.88 -20.41
CA LEU A 128 15.20 1.45 -20.40
C LEU A 128 15.13 0.90 -18.96
N ILE A 129 16.18 1.10 -18.16
CA ILE A 129 16.29 0.57 -16.80
C ILE A 129 15.16 1.12 -15.91
N SER A 130 14.92 2.43 -15.95
CA SER A 130 13.87 3.08 -15.16
C SER A 130 12.46 2.66 -15.61
N GLY A 131 12.23 2.59 -16.92
CA GLY A 131 10.93 2.16 -17.45
C GLY A 131 10.61 0.71 -17.13
N LEU A 132 11.57 -0.20 -17.26
CA LEU A 132 11.41 -1.61 -16.86
C LEU A 132 11.10 -1.76 -15.37
N ALA A 133 11.82 -1.02 -14.51
CA ALA A 133 11.57 -1.04 -13.07
C ALA A 133 10.15 -0.55 -12.72
N LYS A 134 9.68 0.52 -13.38
CA LYS A 134 8.32 1.06 -13.18
C LYS A 134 7.23 0.15 -13.73
N ALA A 135 7.51 -0.60 -14.79
CA ALA A 135 6.58 -1.53 -15.41
C ALA A 135 6.51 -2.90 -14.69
N GLY A 136 7.23 -3.09 -13.57
CA GLY A 136 7.25 -4.36 -12.81
C GLY A 136 8.13 -5.45 -13.43
N PHE A 137 9.12 -5.06 -14.25
CA PHE A 137 10.12 -5.97 -14.82
C PHE A 137 11.48 -5.77 -14.15
N GLU A 138 11.52 -5.84 -12.82
CA GLU A 138 12.69 -5.47 -12.00
C GLU A 138 13.91 -6.34 -12.30
N ALA A 139 13.73 -7.64 -12.53
CA ALA A 139 14.84 -8.54 -12.86
C ALA A 139 15.50 -8.15 -14.20
N GLN A 140 14.71 -7.79 -15.21
CA GLN A 140 15.23 -7.33 -16.50
C GLN A 140 15.92 -5.97 -16.37
N SER A 141 15.34 -5.05 -15.57
CA SER A 141 15.95 -3.77 -15.26
C SER A 141 17.37 -3.94 -14.69
N LEU A 142 17.54 -4.85 -13.72
CA LEU A 142 18.84 -5.14 -13.10
C LEU A 142 19.81 -5.83 -14.06
N HIS A 143 19.32 -6.72 -14.92
CA HIS A 143 20.13 -7.32 -15.97
C HIS A 143 20.70 -6.23 -16.91
N HIS A 144 19.87 -5.28 -17.34
CA HIS A 144 20.32 -4.15 -18.16
C HIS A 144 21.27 -3.21 -17.41
N PHE A 145 21.05 -2.97 -16.11
CA PHE A 145 21.98 -2.22 -15.29
C PHE A 145 23.38 -2.87 -15.24
N SER A 146 23.45 -4.19 -15.08
CA SER A 146 24.72 -4.92 -15.13
C SER A 146 25.35 -4.87 -16.53
N ALA A 147 24.55 -5.00 -17.59
CA ALA A 147 25.01 -5.00 -18.97
C ALA A 147 25.57 -3.64 -19.44
N MET A 148 25.03 -2.53 -18.91
CA MET A 148 25.48 -1.16 -19.22
C MET A 148 26.98 -0.93 -18.96
N ASN A 149 27.54 -1.67 -18.01
CA ASN A 149 28.96 -1.60 -17.64
C ASN A 149 29.82 -2.71 -18.26
N ALA A 150 29.25 -3.56 -19.11
CA ALA A 150 30.01 -4.60 -19.79
C ALA A 150 30.98 -3.99 -20.81
N LYS A 151 32.20 -4.53 -20.88
CA LYS A 151 33.20 -4.16 -21.89
C LYS A 151 32.75 -4.64 -23.29
N PRO A 152 33.10 -3.92 -24.38
CA PRO A 152 34.10 -2.85 -24.47
C PRO A 152 33.58 -1.42 -24.25
N LYS A 153 32.27 -1.18 -24.28
CA LYS A 153 31.67 0.15 -24.10
C LYS A 153 31.06 0.29 -22.69
N SER A 154 31.90 0.56 -21.69
CA SER A 154 31.43 0.85 -20.33
C SER A 154 30.85 2.25 -20.27
N ILE A 155 29.55 2.35 -20.03
CA ILE A 155 28.85 3.62 -19.82
C ILE A 155 28.57 3.75 -18.33
N LYS A 156 29.10 4.80 -17.70
CA LYS A 156 28.93 5.01 -16.26
C LYS A 156 27.48 5.41 -15.96
N PRO A 157 26.81 4.74 -14.99
CA PRO A 157 25.48 5.12 -14.55
C PRO A 157 25.45 6.53 -13.91
N ASN A 158 24.36 7.25 -14.12
CA ASN A 158 24.05 8.48 -13.41
C ASN A 158 23.14 8.20 -12.18
N ALA A 159 22.88 9.23 -11.36
CA ALA A 159 22.03 9.10 -10.18
C ALA A 159 20.64 8.49 -10.47
N ALA A 160 19.98 8.89 -11.54
CA ALA A 160 18.68 8.33 -11.93
C ALA A 160 18.74 6.83 -12.26
N THR A 161 19.84 6.38 -12.86
CA THR A 161 20.08 4.96 -13.15
C THR A 161 20.28 4.16 -11.87
N PHE A 162 21.05 4.69 -10.92
CA PHE A 162 21.23 4.07 -9.60
C PHE A 162 19.92 3.97 -8.82
N VAL A 163 19.13 5.03 -8.79
CA VAL A 163 17.81 5.06 -8.15
C VAL A 163 16.91 3.97 -8.74
N ALA A 164 16.84 3.85 -10.07
CA ALA A 164 16.06 2.81 -10.72
C ALA A 164 16.52 1.39 -10.35
N ALA A 165 17.84 1.15 -10.33
CA ALA A 165 18.40 -0.14 -9.94
C ALA A 165 18.14 -0.45 -8.44
N LEU A 166 18.21 0.55 -7.55
CA LEU A 166 17.89 0.39 -6.13
C LEU A 166 16.41 0.10 -5.92
N CYS A 167 15.50 0.78 -6.63
CA CYS A 167 14.07 0.47 -6.62
C CYS A 167 13.81 -0.97 -7.04
N ALA A 168 14.44 -1.44 -8.13
CA ALA A 168 14.32 -2.83 -8.58
C ALA A 168 14.88 -3.82 -7.53
N CYS A 169 16.01 -3.51 -6.89
CA CYS A 169 16.55 -4.31 -5.78
C CYS A 169 15.61 -4.33 -4.56
N SER A 170 14.96 -3.21 -4.27
CA SER A 170 14.01 -3.03 -3.16
C SER A 170 12.78 -3.92 -3.35
N SER A 171 12.17 -3.89 -4.54
CA SER A 171 11.02 -4.75 -4.89
C SER A 171 11.36 -6.24 -4.82
N LEU A 172 12.52 -6.64 -5.34
CA LEU A 172 12.97 -8.03 -5.34
C LEU A 172 13.58 -8.49 -3.99
N ARG A 173 13.71 -7.58 -3.02
CA ARG A 173 14.46 -7.80 -1.77
C ARG A 173 15.88 -8.34 -2.01
N ALA A 174 16.52 -7.91 -3.09
CA ALA A 174 17.83 -8.37 -3.54
C ALA A 174 18.97 -7.71 -2.76
N LEU A 175 19.07 -8.00 -1.45
CA LEU A 175 19.95 -7.31 -0.51
C LEU A 175 21.44 -7.28 -0.95
N ARG A 176 21.95 -8.40 -1.46
CA ARG A 176 23.36 -8.48 -1.89
C ARG A 176 23.64 -7.53 -3.06
N LEU A 177 22.80 -7.59 -4.09
CA LEU A 177 22.95 -6.76 -5.28
C LEU A 177 22.75 -5.28 -4.96
N GLY A 178 21.72 -4.93 -4.18
CA GLY A 178 21.49 -3.54 -3.80
C GLY A 178 22.62 -2.95 -2.95
N LYS A 179 23.28 -3.75 -2.09
CA LYS A 179 24.53 -3.33 -1.41
C LYS A 179 25.66 -3.04 -2.39
N SER A 180 25.83 -3.87 -3.42
CA SER A 180 26.81 -3.62 -4.49
C SER A 180 26.48 -2.36 -5.30
N VAL A 181 25.20 -2.13 -5.62
CA VAL A 181 24.72 -0.93 -6.32
C VAL A 181 24.97 0.32 -5.47
N HIS A 182 24.63 0.29 -4.18
CA HIS A 182 24.89 1.40 -3.25
C HIS A 182 26.39 1.70 -3.14
N ALA A 183 27.24 0.68 -2.91
CA ALA A 183 28.69 0.87 -2.85
C ALA A 183 29.27 1.41 -4.17
N TYR A 184 28.68 1.05 -5.32
CA TYR A 184 29.08 1.58 -6.61
C TYR A 184 28.63 3.04 -6.80
N GLY A 185 27.42 3.38 -6.36
CA GLY A 185 26.91 4.75 -6.36
C GLY A 185 27.79 5.69 -5.54
N LEU A 186 28.20 5.28 -4.33
CA LEU A 186 29.13 6.05 -3.48
C LEU A 186 30.49 6.36 -4.14
N LYS A 187 30.92 5.56 -5.13
CA LYS A 187 32.16 5.80 -5.86
C LYS A 187 32.02 6.77 -7.04
N LEU A 188 30.80 6.92 -7.58
CA LEU A 188 30.55 7.72 -8.78
C LEU A 188 29.82 9.03 -8.50
N ILE A 189 28.94 9.05 -7.49
CA ILE A 189 28.19 10.22 -7.08
C ILE A 189 29.03 10.92 -6.00
N VAL A 190 29.76 11.95 -6.41
CA VAL A 190 30.73 12.67 -5.56
C VAL A 190 30.04 13.74 -4.70
N ASP A 191 28.97 14.34 -5.23
CA ASP A 191 28.20 15.38 -4.54
C ASP A 191 27.03 14.80 -3.75
N VAL A 192 26.56 15.54 -2.74
CA VAL A 192 25.37 15.19 -1.95
C VAL A 192 24.16 15.04 -2.89
N ASN A 193 23.51 13.87 -2.84
CA ASN A 193 22.36 13.58 -3.68
C ASN A 193 21.24 12.93 -2.85
N ILE A 194 20.36 13.79 -2.31
CA ILE A 194 19.25 13.38 -1.45
C ILE A 194 18.31 12.36 -2.12
N VAL A 195 18.14 12.43 -3.44
CA VAL A 195 17.29 11.49 -4.19
C VAL A 195 17.92 10.08 -4.21
N PHE A 196 19.24 10.00 -4.40
CA PHE A 196 19.98 8.74 -4.30
C PHE A 196 19.95 8.20 -2.86
N ASP A 197 20.22 9.05 -1.86
CA ASP A 197 20.22 8.64 -0.45
C ASP A 197 18.85 8.12 -0.01
N ASN A 198 17.76 8.79 -0.40
CA ASN A 198 16.39 8.35 -0.17
C ASN A 198 16.09 6.99 -0.83
N ALA A 199 16.61 6.74 -2.04
CA ALA A 199 16.45 5.45 -2.72
C ALA A 199 17.22 4.32 -2.02
N VAL A 200 18.42 4.60 -1.50
CA VAL A 200 19.19 3.62 -0.71
C VAL A 200 18.49 3.37 0.64
N LEU A 201 17.94 4.40 1.27
CA LEU A 201 17.18 4.30 2.51
C LEU A 201 15.95 3.41 2.35
N ASP A 202 15.14 3.64 1.31
CA ASP A 202 13.99 2.80 0.97
C ASP A 202 14.41 1.35 0.71
N PHE A 203 15.48 1.14 -0.05
CA PHE A 203 16.03 -0.18 -0.31
C PHE A 203 16.36 -0.95 0.98
N TYR A 204 17.10 -0.32 1.91
CA TYR A 204 17.45 -0.98 3.17
C TYR A 204 16.24 -1.24 4.06
N ALA A 205 15.27 -0.31 4.09
CA ALA A 205 14.03 -0.46 4.83
C ALA A 205 13.19 -1.63 4.30
N LYS A 206 12.93 -1.71 2.98
CA LYS A 206 12.13 -2.79 2.38
C LYS A 206 12.85 -4.15 2.40
N CYS A 207 14.18 -4.17 2.42
CA CYS A 207 14.95 -5.40 2.63
C CYS A 207 15.01 -5.84 4.12
N GLY A 208 14.37 -5.12 5.04
CA GLY A 208 14.30 -5.47 6.46
C GLY A 208 15.60 -5.18 7.24
N THR A 209 16.57 -4.49 6.65
CA THR A 209 17.83 -4.16 7.34
C THR A 209 17.79 -2.76 7.96
N LEU A 210 16.87 -2.56 8.90
CA LEU A 210 16.60 -1.23 9.49
C LEU A 210 17.83 -0.60 10.18
N LYS A 211 18.74 -1.41 10.73
CA LYS A 211 20.03 -0.91 11.25
C LYS A 211 20.87 -0.21 10.18
N ASN A 212 20.91 -0.74 8.95
CA ASN A 212 21.63 -0.09 7.85
C ASN A 212 20.90 1.16 7.38
N ALA A 213 19.57 1.13 7.34
CA ALA A 213 18.75 2.30 7.02
C ALA A 213 19.00 3.44 8.03
N LYS A 214 18.95 3.16 9.33
CA LYS A 214 19.25 4.13 10.39
C LYS A 214 20.68 4.68 10.31
N ASN A 215 21.66 3.80 10.12
CA ASN A 215 23.06 4.22 9.98
C ASN A 215 23.30 5.12 8.76
N LEU A 216 22.59 4.89 7.65
CA LEU A 216 22.64 5.77 6.48
C LEU A 216 21.99 7.11 6.82
N PHE A 217 20.77 7.08 7.37
CA PHE A 217 20.01 8.26 7.76
C PHE A 217 20.81 9.19 8.68
N ASP A 218 21.50 8.63 9.67
CA ASP A 218 22.33 9.38 10.61
C ASP A 218 23.52 10.08 9.94
N LYS A 219 24.00 9.54 8.81
CA LYS A 219 25.11 10.10 8.02
C LYS A 219 24.66 11.06 6.91
N MET A 220 23.37 11.13 6.61
CA MET A 220 22.85 12.07 5.60
C MET A 220 23.06 13.50 6.09
N SER A 221 23.69 14.33 5.25
CA SER A 221 23.94 15.75 5.54
C SER A 221 22.70 16.63 5.33
N MET A 222 21.77 16.19 4.49
CA MET A 222 20.46 16.81 4.28
C MET A 222 19.39 15.72 4.32
N ARG A 223 18.28 16.01 4.99
CA ARG A 223 17.12 15.12 5.10
C ARG A 223 15.87 15.92 4.75
N ASP A 224 15.06 15.37 3.86
CA ASP A 224 13.78 15.96 3.50
C ASP A 224 12.64 15.12 4.09
N VAL A 225 11.41 15.56 3.86
CA VAL A 225 10.22 14.81 4.28
C VAL A 225 10.28 13.36 3.82
N ILE A 226 10.80 13.08 2.62
CA ILE A 226 10.91 11.72 2.07
C ILE A 226 11.89 10.87 2.90
N SER A 227 13.04 11.42 3.30
CA SER A 227 14.01 10.73 4.17
C SER A 227 13.35 10.28 5.48
N TRP A 228 12.69 11.21 6.16
CA TRP A 228 12.03 10.97 7.44
C TRP A 228 10.88 9.96 7.32
N THR A 229 9.97 10.17 6.36
CA THR A 229 8.82 9.27 6.12
C THR A 229 9.29 7.86 5.76
N THR A 230 10.36 7.73 4.97
CA THR A 230 10.89 6.42 4.54
C THR A 230 11.43 5.61 5.73
N LEU A 231 12.21 6.25 6.61
CA LEU A 231 12.72 5.57 7.81
C LEU A 231 11.60 5.18 8.77
N LEU A 232 10.65 6.11 9.01
CA LEU A 232 9.48 5.87 9.86
C LEU A 232 8.64 4.70 9.33
N MET A 233 8.35 4.68 8.03
CA MET A 233 7.60 3.61 7.38
C MET A 233 8.35 2.27 7.44
N GLY A 234 9.68 2.29 7.37
CA GLY A 234 10.52 1.12 7.59
C GLY A 234 10.31 0.52 8.98
N TYR A 235 10.37 1.34 10.03
CA TYR A 235 10.12 0.89 11.41
C TYR A 235 8.68 0.41 11.62
N ALA A 236 7.69 1.16 11.13
CA ALA A 236 6.27 0.81 11.24
C ALA A 236 5.97 -0.55 10.59
N ARG A 237 6.48 -0.80 9.37
CA ARG A 237 6.32 -2.11 8.68
C ARG A 237 7.06 -3.25 9.37
N GLY A 238 8.14 -2.95 10.07
CA GLY A 238 8.90 -3.92 10.86
C GLY A 238 8.26 -4.25 12.22
N GLY A 239 7.18 -3.58 12.60
CA GLY A 239 6.54 -3.73 13.92
C GLY A 239 7.22 -2.96 15.06
N TYR A 240 8.20 -2.11 14.73
CA TYR A 240 8.98 -1.30 15.68
C TYR A 240 8.30 0.05 15.91
N CYS A 241 7.13 0.02 16.56
CA CYS A 241 6.26 1.20 16.66
C CYS A 241 6.84 2.32 17.53
N GLU A 242 7.55 1.97 18.60
CA GLU A 242 8.21 2.97 19.47
C GLU A 242 9.31 3.71 18.70
N GLU A 243 10.11 2.99 17.90
CA GLU A 243 11.13 3.60 17.05
C GLU A 243 10.51 4.45 15.94
N ALA A 244 9.40 4.01 15.33
CA ALA A 244 8.66 4.80 14.36
C ALA A 244 8.17 6.13 14.96
N PHE A 245 7.59 6.08 16.17
CA PHE A 245 7.15 7.28 16.89
C PHE A 245 8.34 8.15 17.32
N SER A 246 9.46 7.56 17.73
CA SER A 246 10.69 8.29 18.07
C SER A 246 11.22 9.08 16.87
N VAL A 247 11.23 8.47 15.67
CA VAL A 247 11.59 9.15 14.42
C VAL A 247 10.61 10.28 14.11
N PHE A 248 9.29 10.06 14.27
CA PHE A 248 8.28 11.11 14.11
C PHE A 248 8.50 12.28 15.07
N LYS A 249 8.73 11.99 16.35
CA LYS A 249 8.98 13.00 17.38
C LYS A 249 10.26 13.79 17.09
N GLN A 250 11.33 13.12 16.64
CA GLN A 250 12.56 13.79 16.22
C GLN A 250 12.33 14.70 15.01
N MET A 251 11.56 14.24 14.02
CA MET A 251 11.18 15.06 12.85
C MET A 251 10.48 16.35 13.28
N VAL A 252 9.52 16.25 14.20
CA VAL A 252 8.76 17.39 14.73
C VAL A 252 9.64 18.33 15.56
N LEU A 253 10.50 17.79 16.44
CA LEU A 253 11.31 18.60 17.35
C LEU A 253 12.50 19.27 16.67
N ASN A 254 13.15 18.59 15.72
CA ASN A 254 14.32 19.14 15.02
C ASN A 254 13.94 20.15 13.93
N ALA A 255 12.68 20.12 13.47
CA ALA A 255 12.15 20.99 12.43
C ALA A 255 12.98 21.00 11.12
N GLU A 256 13.68 19.90 10.81
CA GLU A 256 14.42 19.73 9.55
C GLU A 256 13.46 19.58 8.35
N ALA A 257 12.29 18.98 8.58
CA ALA A 257 11.23 18.82 7.59
C ALA A 257 9.87 18.71 8.30
N GLU A 258 8.83 19.22 7.67
CA GLU A 258 7.47 19.12 8.20
C GLU A 258 6.83 17.78 7.82
N PRO A 259 6.21 17.06 8.78
CA PRO A 259 5.38 15.91 8.49
C PRO A 259 4.28 16.25 7.49
N ASN A 260 4.14 15.40 6.47
CA ASN A 260 3.04 15.44 5.51
C ASN A 260 1.99 14.36 5.83
N GLU A 261 0.91 14.33 5.05
CA GLU A 261 -0.16 13.34 5.15
C GLU A 261 0.35 11.88 5.25
N ALA A 262 1.31 11.49 4.40
CA ALA A 262 1.86 10.15 4.40
C ALA A 262 2.59 9.81 5.72
N THR A 263 3.34 10.77 6.28
CA THR A 263 3.97 10.62 7.60
C THR A 263 2.93 10.40 8.69
N ILE A 264 1.88 11.23 8.72
CA ILE A 264 0.82 11.20 9.74
C ILE A 264 0.04 9.87 9.68
N VAL A 265 -0.40 9.46 8.50
CA VAL A 265 -1.10 8.18 8.30
C VAL A 265 -0.23 7.01 8.76
N THR A 266 1.07 7.04 8.46
CA THR A 266 1.98 5.95 8.83
C THR A 266 2.16 5.84 10.34
N VAL A 267 2.36 6.96 11.05
CA VAL A 267 2.54 6.92 12.52
C VAL A 267 1.23 6.54 13.24
N LEU A 268 0.07 7.05 12.78
CA LEU A 268 -1.23 6.65 13.33
C LEU A 268 -1.51 5.16 13.12
N SER A 269 -1.19 4.63 11.94
CA SER A 269 -1.29 3.18 11.67
C SER A 269 -0.36 2.36 12.55
N ALA A 270 0.85 2.85 12.85
CA ALA A 270 1.76 2.18 13.77
C ALA A 270 1.18 2.14 15.19
N CYS A 271 0.69 3.27 15.71
CA CYS A 271 0.01 3.35 17.02
C CYS A 271 -1.19 2.38 17.08
N ALA A 272 -2.02 2.37 16.04
CA ALA A 272 -3.18 1.48 15.94
C ALA A 272 -2.81 -0.01 15.97
N SER A 273 -1.64 -0.37 15.45
CA SER A 273 -1.20 -1.78 15.34
C SER A 273 -0.77 -2.39 16.67
N ILE A 274 -0.32 -1.56 17.62
CA ILE A 274 0.11 -1.98 18.97
C ILE A 274 -0.83 -1.49 20.08
N GLY A 275 -1.90 -0.77 19.73
CA GLY A 275 -2.83 -0.21 20.72
C GLY A 275 -2.24 0.91 21.58
N ALA A 276 -1.27 1.67 21.06
CA ALA A 276 -0.61 2.75 21.81
C ALA A 276 -1.44 4.04 21.78
N LEU A 277 -2.43 4.12 22.68
CA LEU A 277 -3.38 5.24 22.74
C LEU A 277 -2.69 6.56 23.04
N SER A 278 -1.77 6.61 24.02
CA SER A 278 -1.10 7.86 24.40
C SER A 278 -0.28 8.47 23.26
N LEU A 279 0.41 7.61 22.48
CA LEU A 279 1.18 8.04 21.32
C LEU A 279 0.25 8.55 20.22
N GLY A 280 -0.86 7.86 19.96
CA GLY A 280 -1.87 8.29 19.00
C GLY A 280 -2.52 9.62 19.37
N GLN A 281 -2.81 9.85 20.66
CA GLN A 281 -3.30 11.13 21.17
C GLN A 281 -2.27 12.26 20.98
N TRP A 282 -0.98 11.97 21.17
CA TRP A 282 0.07 12.96 20.88
C TRP A 282 0.10 13.36 19.41
N VAL A 283 -0.03 12.39 18.49
CA VAL A 283 -0.15 12.66 17.06
C VAL A 283 -1.40 13.47 16.75
N HIS A 284 -2.55 13.16 17.37
CA HIS A 284 -3.79 13.93 17.19
C HIS A 284 -3.61 15.39 17.62
N SER A 285 -3.06 15.64 18.81
CA SER A 285 -2.76 17.00 19.27
C SER A 285 -1.81 17.74 18.32
N TYR A 286 -0.88 17.03 17.68
CA TYR A 286 -0.03 17.62 16.65
C TYR A 286 -0.82 18.01 15.40
N ILE A 287 -1.76 17.18 14.94
CA ILE A 287 -2.65 17.48 13.80
C ILE A 287 -3.50 18.70 14.11
N ASP A 288 -4.05 18.82 15.32
CA ASP A 288 -4.88 19.97 15.73
C ASP A 288 -4.13 21.31 15.67
N LEU A 289 -2.81 21.29 15.81
CA LEU A 289 -1.94 22.48 15.71
C LEU A 289 -1.55 22.81 14.25
N ARG A 290 -1.91 21.97 13.28
CA ARG A 290 -1.48 22.07 11.87
C ARG A 290 -2.66 22.40 10.96
N HIS A 291 -2.87 23.70 10.70
CA HIS A 291 -3.98 24.17 9.85
C HIS A 291 -3.91 23.70 8.39
N ASP A 292 -2.75 23.28 7.92
CA ASP A 292 -2.56 22.71 6.58
C ASP A 292 -2.96 21.23 6.48
N LEU A 293 -3.16 20.55 7.62
CA LEU A 293 -3.61 19.17 7.68
C LEU A 293 -5.13 19.12 7.90
N VAL A 294 -5.86 18.70 6.88
CA VAL A 294 -7.31 18.53 6.96
C VAL A 294 -7.63 17.15 7.53
N VAL A 295 -8.42 17.10 8.60
CA VAL A 295 -8.96 15.85 9.18
C VAL A 295 -10.13 15.35 8.34
N ASP A 296 -9.81 14.88 7.14
CA ASP A 296 -10.73 14.23 6.20
C ASP A 296 -9.93 13.19 5.38
N GLY A 297 -10.62 12.38 4.57
CA GLY A 297 -9.98 11.37 3.71
C GLY A 297 -9.02 10.45 4.47
N ASN A 298 -7.76 10.36 4.03
CA ASN A 298 -6.81 9.40 4.62
C ASN A 298 -6.42 9.74 6.07
N ILE A 299 -6.27 11.03 6.41
CA ILE A 299 -5.92 11.44 7.79
C ILE A 299 -7.07 11.11 8.73
N GLY A 300 -8.29 11.49 8.34
CA GLY A 300 -9.51 11.19 9.10
C GLY A 300 -9.68 9.69 9.35
N ASN A 301 -9.54 8.89 8.29
CA ASN A 301 -9.63 7.42 8.36
C ASN A 301 -8.52 6.80 9.22
N ALA A 302 -7.28 7.29 9.11
CA ALA A 302 -6.17 6.79 9.92
C ALA A 302 -6.35 7.10 11.41
N LEU A 303 -6.82 8.31 11.73
CA LEU A 303 -7.08 8.76 13.09
C LEU A 303 -8.25 8.00 13.72
N LEU A 304 -9.32 7.83 12.97
CA LEU A 304 -10.47 7.00 13.33
C LEU A 304 -10.05 5.57 13.64
N ASN A 305 -9.34 4.92 12.72
CA ASN A 305 -8.85 3.55 12.92
C ASN A 305 -7.89 3.43 14.10
N MET A 306 -7.07 4.46 14.37
CA MET A 306 -6.20 4.51 15.55
C MET A 306 -7.02 4.48 16.83
N TYR A 307 -7.98 5.39 17.00
CA TYR A 307 -8.81 5.42 18.22
C TYR A 307 -9.62 4.14 18.43
N VAL A 308 -10.25 3.64 17.36
CA VAL A 308 -11.04 2.41 17.39
C VAL A 308 -10.19 1.21 17.82
N LYS A 309 -9.00 1.02 17.23
CA LYS A 309 -8.12 -0.11 17.57
C LYS A 309 -7.42 0.03 18.92
N CYS A 310 -7.20 1.26 19.38
CA CYS A 310 -6.69 1.53 20.72
C CYS A 310 -7.77 1.44 21.81
N GLY A 311 -9.03 1.15 21.46
CA GLY A 311 -10.12 0.93 22.41
C GLY A 311 -10.87 2.19 22.87
N ASP A 312 -10.49 3.38 22.42
CA ASP A 312 -11.20 4.62 22.72
C ASP A 312 -12.27 4.90 21.65
N MET A 313 -13.33 4.10 21.72
CA MET A 313 -14.44 4.15 20.76
C MET A 313 -15.19 5.49 20.79
N GLN A 314 -15.20 6.17 21.94
CA GLN A 314 -15.87 7.45 22.09
C GLN A 314 -15.15 8.55 21.30
N MET A 315 -13.82 8.62 21.38
CA MET A 315 -13.05 9.52 20.52
C MET A 315 -13.13 9.11 19.05
N GLY A 316 -13.14 7.81 18.73
CA GLY A 316 -13.37 7.33 17.37
C GLY A 316 -14.67 7.87 16.77
N LEU A 317 -15.79 7.77 17.50
CA LEU A 317 -17.08 8.32 17.05
C LEU A 317 -17.06 9.85 16.90
N ARG A 318 -16.34 10.58 17.77
CA ARG A 318 -16.17 12.04 17.62
C ARG A 318 -15.42 12.39 16.34
N VAL A 319 -14.32 11.69 16.05
CA VAL A 319 -13.57 11.88 14.80
C VAL A 319 -14.48 11.57 13.61
N PHE A 320 -15.22 10.46 13.64
CA PHE A 320 -16.16 10.09 12.59
C PHE A 320 -17.21 11.18 12.33
N ASP A 321 -17.80 11.76 13.38
CA ASP A 321 -18.80 12.83 13.23
C ASP A 321 -18.21 14.10 12.61
N ILE A 322 -16.93 14.41 12.88
CA ILE A 322 -16.20 15.57 12.31
C ILE A 322 -15.90 15.39 10.81
N LEU A 323 -15.74 14.15 10.32
CA LEU A 323 -15.43 13.91 8.91
C LEU A 323 -16.50 14.49 7.99
N VAL A 324 -16.11 15.33 7.04
CA VAL A 324 -17.04 15.90 6.05
C VAL A 324 -17.43 14.85 5.02
N HIS A 325 -16.45 14.10 4.49
CA HIS A 325 -16.68 13.04 3.51
C HIS A 325 -16.42 11.67 4.14
N LYS A 326 -17.51 10.98 4.49
CA LYS A 326 -17.46 9.62 5.03
C LYS A 326 -17.50 8.62 3.89
N ASP A 327 -16.36 7.99 3.61
CA ASP A 327 -16.24 6.91 2.63
C ASP A 327 -16.51 5.53 3.26
N VAL A 328 -16.53 4.48 2.43
CA VAL A 328 -16.74 3.10 2.87
C VAL A 328 -15.75 2.66 3.95
N ILE A 329 -14.51 3.20 3.94
CA ILE A 329 -13.47 2.90 4.93
C ILE A 329 -13.86 3.49 6.29
N SER A 330 -14.30 4.74 6.34
CA SER A 330 -14.74 5.39 7.57
C SER A 330 -15.92 4.64 8.23
N TRP A 331 -16.93 4.27 7.43
CA TRP A 331 -18.09 3.51 7.88
C TRP A 331 -17.71 2.11 8.35
N GLY A 332 -16.97 1.37 7.54
CA GLY A 332 -16.51 0.02 7.86
C GLY A 332 -15.69 -0.02 9.15
N THR A 333 -14.86 1.01 9.39
CA THR A 333 -14.03 1.13 10.61
C THR A 333 -14.89 1.27 11.86
N VAL A 334 -15.89 2.18 11.86
CA VAL A 334 -16.79 2.35 13.02
C VAL A 334 -17.68 1.14 13.23
N ILE A 335 -18.24 0.57 12.17
CA ILE A 335 -19.12 -0.61 12.22
C ILE A 335 -18.37 -1.80 12.84
N CYS A 336 -17.14 -2.08 12.38
CA CYS A 336 -16.30 -3.12 12.96
C CYS A 336 -15.90 -2.79 14.40
N GLY A 337 -15.56 -1.53 14.68
CA GLY A 337 -15.21 -1.07 16.03
C GLY A 337 -16.32 -1.28 17.05
N LEU A 338 -17.58 -0.96 16.70
CA LEU A 338 -18.72 -1.17 17.59
C LEU A 338 -19.06 -2.64 17.78
N ALA A 339 -18.95 -3.44 16.72
CA ALA A 339 -19.20 -4.87 16.78
C ALA A 339 -18.27 -5.56 17.79
N MET A 340 -17.01 -5.11 17.90
CA MET A 340 -16.02 -5.66 18.84
C MET A 340 -16.21 -5.21 20.30
N ASN A 341 -16.93 -4.11 20.55
CA ASN A 341 -17.14 -3.54 21.88
C ASN A 341 -18.54 -3.84 22.45
N ASP A 342 -19.17 -4.96 22.05
CA ASP A 342 -20.48 -5.44 22.49
C ASP A 342 -21.68 -4.49 22.21
N TYR A 343 -21.56 -3.56 21.25
CA TYR A 343 -22.63 -2.62 20.88
C TYR A 343 -23.43 -3.06 19.63
N GLY A 344 -23.82 -4.33 19.55
CA GLY A 344 -24.37 -4.91 18.30
C GLY A 344 -25.60 -4.19 17.72
N LYS A 345 -26.52 -3.68 18.56
CA LYS A 345 -27.69 -2.90 18.08
C LYS A 345 -27.27 -1.57 17.46
N ARG A 346 -26.33 -0.86 18.08
CA ARG A 346 -25.82 0.42 17.58
C ARG A 346 -25.05 0.25 16.27
N THR A 347 -24.39 -0.90 16.09
CA THR A 347 -23.77 -1.27 14.80
C THR A 347 -24.81 -1.32 13.68
N LEU A 348 -25.98 -1.93 13.92
CA LEU A 348 -27.05 -2.01 12.91
C LEU A 348 -27.68 -0.65 12.60
N GLU A 349 -27.80 0.23 13.61
CA GLU A 349 -28.26 1.62 13.40
C GLU A 349 -27.29 2.40 12.50
N LEU A 350 -25.98 2.26 12.70
CA LEU A 350 -24.99 2.89 11.85
C LEU A 350 -24.94 2.29 10.44
N PHE A 351 -25.11 0.97 10.32
CA PHE A 351 -25.24 0.34 9.01
C PHE A 351 -26.47 0.88 8.26
N ALA A 352 -27.62 1.01 8.92
CA ALA A 352 -28.80 1.62 8.31
C ALA A 352 -28.54 3.07 7.89
N ARG A 353 -27.84 3.85 8.73
CA ARG A 353 -27.45 5.23 8.40
C ARG A 353 -26.54 5.31 7.18
N MET A 354 -25.56 4.40 7.06
CA MET A 354 -24.67 4.28 5.89
C MET A 354 -25.48 4.11 4.59
N LEU A 355 -26.49 3.25 4.61
CA LEU A 355 -27.37 3.02 3.47
C LEU A 355 -28.22 4.25 3.11
N VAL A 356 -28.73 4.96 4.12
CA VAL A 356 -29.51 6.20 3.91
C VAL A 356 -28.64 7.32 3.33
N GLU A 357 -27.38 7.40 3.72
CA GLU A 357 -26.41 8.36 3.17
C GLU A 357 -25.88 7.93 1.78
N GLY A 358 -26.34 6.79 1.24
CA GLY A 358 -26.03 6.35 -0.12
C GLY A 358 -24.64 5.77 -0.29
N VAL A 359 -23.98 5.35 0.79
CA VAL A 359 -22.67 4.69 0.73
C VAL A 359 -22.88 3.18 0.62
N GLU A 360 -22.43 2.59 -0.49
CA GLU A 360 -22.55 1.14 -0.69
C GLU A 360 -21.62 0.37 0.25
N PRO A 361 -22.12 -0.67 0.94
CA PRO A 361 -21.31 -1.51 1.82
C PRO A 361 -20.38 -2.43 1.03
N ASP A 362 -19.19 -2.66 1.57
CA ASP A 362 -18.20 -3.61 1.06
C ASP A 362 -18.12 -4.89 1.91
N ASP A 363 -17.20 -5.78 1.56
CA ASP A 363 -16.96 -7.04 2.29
C ASP A 363 -16.56 -6.78 3.75
N VAL A 364 -15.74 -5.75 4.01
CA VAL A 364 -15.34 -5.38 5.38
C VAL A 364 -16.53 -4.91 6.21
N THR A 365 -17.43 -4.15 5.61
CA THR A 365 -18.66 -3.67 6.25
C THR A 365 -19.53 -4.84 6.69
N PHE A 366 -19.72 -5.83 5.82
CA PHE A 366 -20.51 -7.02 6.15
C PHE A 366 -19.85 -7.91 7.21
N ILE A 367 -18.52 -8.00 7.27
CA ILE A 367 -17.83 -8.65 8.40
C ILE A 367 -18.23 -7.98 9.72
N GLY A 368 -18.25 -6.65 9.78
CA GLY A 368 -18.64 -5.90 10.98
C GLY A 368 -20.10 -6.15 11.37
N VAL A 369 -21.03 -6.09 10.41
CA VAL A 369 -22.47 -6.36 10.63
C VAL A 369 -22.71 -7.79 11.12
N LEU A 370 -22.12 -8.79 10.45
CA LEU A 370 -22.28 -10.20 10.84
C LEU A 370 -21.66 -10.50 12.21
N SER A 371 -20.53 -9.88 12.53
CA SER A 371 -19.92 -9.99 13.85
C SER A 371 -20.82 -9.38 14.94
N ALA A 372 -21.42 -8.21 14.67
CA ALA A 372 -22.39 -7.61 15.58
C ALA A 372 -23.62 -8.50 15.80
N CYS A 373 -24.15 -9.13 14.74
CA CYS A 373 -25.23 -10.10 14.87
C CYS A 373 -24.80 -11.32 15.72
N SER A 374 -23.59 -11.82 15.52
CA SER A 374 -23.01 -12.92 16.32
C SER A 374 -22.94 -12.57 17.80
N HIS A 375 -22.37 -11.41 18.14
CA HIS A 375 -22.20 -10.95 19.52
C HIS A 375 -23.53 -10.62 20.21
N ALA A 376 -24.50 -10.07 19.47
CA ALA A 376 -25.81 -9.72 20.00
C ALA A 376 -26.83 -10.88 19.98
N GLY A 377 -26.48 -12.06 19.44
CA GLY A 377 -27.39 -13.20 19.31
C GLY A 377 -28.51 -12.99 18.28
N LEU A 378 -28.34 -12.08 17.32
CA LEU A 378 -29.33 -11.72 16.29
C LEU A 378 -29.19 -12.67 15.09
N VAL A 379 -29.49 -13.95 15.29
CA VAL A 379 -29.26 -15.01 14.28
C VAL A 379 -30.05 -14.77 13.00
N ASN A 380 -31.32 -14.38 13.12
CA ASN A 380 -32.20 -14.19 11.96
C ASN A 380 -31.73 -13.02 11.09
N GLU A 381 -31.36 -11.91 11.72
CA GLU A 381 -30.80 -10.73 11.08
C GLU A 381 -29.46 -11.05 10.43
N GLY A 382 -28.58 -11.79 11.10
CA GLY A 382 -27.29 -12.21 10.53
C GLY A 382 -27.46 -13.08 9.27
N VAL A 383 -28.40 -14.03 9.28
CA VAL A 383 -28.75 -14.83 8.10
C VAL A 383 -29.31 -13.96 6.97
N MET A 384 -30.16 -12.98 7.30
CA MET A 384 -30.70 -12.03 6.33
C MET A 384 -29.59 -11.21 5.69
N PHE A 385 -28.67 -10.63 6.48
CA PHE A 385 -27.57 -9.82 5.97
C PHE A 385 -26.57 -10.65 5.15
N PHE A 386 -26.28 -11.89 5.55
CA PHE A 386 -25.42 -12.77 4.76
C PHE A 386 -26.00 -13.08 3.38
N LYS A 387 -27.32 -13.29 3.29
CA LYS A 387 -28.01 -13.46 2.00
C LYS A 387 -28.01 -12.17 1.18
N ALA A 388 -28.33 -11.03 1.80
CA ALA A 388 -28.32 -9.72 1.13
C ALA A 388 -26.96 -9.38 0.54
N MET A 389 -25.86 -9.62 1.28
CA MET A 389 -24.48 -9.43 0.82
C MET A 389 -24.22 -10.12 -0.53
N ARG A 390 -24.64 -11.39 -0.65
CA ARG A 390 -24.45 -12.19 -1.87
C ARG A 390 -25.44 -11.82 -2.97
N ASP A 391 -26.72 -11.78 -2.63
CA ASP A 391 -27.82 -11.78 -3.60
C ASP A 391 -28.17 -10.37 -4.10
N PHE A 392 -28.02 -9.35 -3.24
CA PHE A 392 -28.34 -7.96 -3.57
C PHE A 392 -27.09 -7.14 -3.90
N TYR A 393 -26.04 -7.25 -3.08
CA TYR A 393 -24.81 -6.48 -3.28
C TYR A 393 -23.78 -7.17 -4.20
N GLY A 394 -24.00 -8.44 -4.56
CA GLY A 394 -23.07 -9.20 -5.42
C GLY A 394 -21.70 -9.46 -4.78
N ILE A 395 -21.58 -9.33 -3.46
CA ILE A 395 -20.32 -9.51 -2.73
C ILE A 395 -20.12 -11.00 -2.49
N VAL A 396 -19.03 -11.54 -3.04
CA VAL A 396 -18.69 -12.96 -2.90
C VAL A 396 -18.22 -13.22 -1.46
N PRO A 397 -18.90 -14.10 -0.70
CA PRO A 397 -18.52 -14.37 0.68
C PRO A 397 -17.09 -14.94 0.78
N GLN A 398 -16.23 -14.21 1.46
CA GLN A 398 -14.88 -14.63 1.86
C GLN A 398 -14.88 -15.44 3.16
N MET A 399 -13.75 -16.08 3.46
CA MET A 399 -13.57 -16.95 4.62
C MET A 399 -13.99 -16.34 5.97
N ARG A 400 -13.75 -15.04 6.16
CA ARG A 400 -14.15 -14.30 7.38
C ARG A 400 -15.67 -14.24 7.56
N HIS A 401 -16.45 -14.06 6.49
CA HIS A 401 -17.92 -14.03 6.57
C HIS A 401 -18.49 -15.38 7.03
N TYR A 402 -17.97 -16.48 6.48
CA TYR A 402 -18.35 -17.82 6.92
C TYR A 402 -17.98 -18.03 8.40
N GLY A 403 -16.83 -17.52 8.84
CA GLY A 403 -16.43 -17.53 10.24
C GLY A 403 -17.43 -16.82 11.15
N CYS A 404 -17.91 -15.63 10.77
CA CYS A 404 -18.93 -14.90 11.53
C CYS A 404 -20.24 -15.68 11.62
N MET A 405 -20.67 -16.33 10.54
CA MET A 405 -21.90 -17.14 10.53
C MET A 405 -21.80 -18.37 11.43
N VAL A 406 -20.68 -19.09 11.39
CA VAL A 406 -20.46 -20.27 12.25
C VAL A 406 -20.32 -19.86 13.72
N ASP A 407 -19.64 -18.75 14.01
CA ASP A 407 -19.56 -18.19 15.37
C ASP A 407 -20.96 -17.82 15.89
N MET A 408 -21.79 -17.21 15.05
CA MET A 408 -23.17 -16.84 15.39
C MET A 408 -24.04 -18.05 15.72
N TYR A 409 -24.05 -19.08 14.87
CA TYR A 409 -24.78 -20.32 15.15
C TYR A 409 -24.24 -21.03 16.40
N GLY A 410 -22.92 -21.10 16.54
CA GLY A 410 -22.27 -21.71 17.71
C GLY A 410 -22.64 -21.01 19.02
N ARG A 411 -22.56 -19.68 19.07
CA ARG A 411 -22.95 -18.89 20.25
C ARG A 411 -24.41 -19.08 20.62
N ALA A 412 -25.30 -19.18 19.61
CA ALA A 412 -26.72 -19.43 19.81
C ALA A 412 -27.05 -20.89 20.20
N GLY A 413 -26.07 -21.82 20.18
CA GLY A 413 -26.29 -23.24 20.45
C GLY A 413 -26.98 -24.00 19.29
N LEU A 414 -27.07 -23.37 18.10
CA LEU A 414 -27.70 -23.90 16.89
C LEU A 414 -26.71 -24.77 16.11
N PHE A 415 -26.34 -25.90 16.71
CA PHE A 415 -25.25 -26.75 16.22
C PHE A 415 -25.59 -27.52 14.94
N ASP A 416 -26.84 -27.92 14.75
CA ASP A 416 -27.27 -28.61 13.52
C ASP A 416 -27.25 -27.63 12.33
N GLU A 417 -27.66 -26.37 12.55
CA GLU A 417 -27.56 -25.29 11.56
C GLU A 417 -26.10 -24.94 11.25
N ALA A 418 -25.23 -24.90 12.28
CA ALA A 418 -23.79 -24.69 12.08
C ALA A 418 -23.17 -25.81 11.23
N GLU A 419 -23.53 -27.07 11.49
CA GLU A 419 -23.08 -28.22 10.69
C GLU A 419 -23.58 -28.13 9.25
N ALA A 420 -24.87 -27.88 9.05
CA ALA A 420 -25.47 -27.75 7.73
C ALA A 420 -24.82 -26.60 6.93
N PHE A 421 -24.57 -25.47 7.58
CA PHE A 421 -23.92 -24.32 6.96
C PHE A 421 -22.48 -24.65 6.54
N LEU A 422 -21.68 -25.28 7.42
CA LEU A 422 -20.32 -25.73 7.09
C LEU A 422 -20.28 -26.69 5.90
N ARG A 423 -21.26 -27.60 5.78
CA ARG A 423 -21.37 -28.53 4.64
C ARG A 423 -21.74 -27.82 3.33
N SER A 424 -22.42 -26.68 3.41
CA SER A 424 -22.82 -25.89 2.24
C SER A 424 -21.74 -24.94 1.72
N MET A 425 -20.64 -24.76 2.46
CA MET A 425 -19.57 -23.86 2.07
C MET A 425 -18.89 -24.34 0.77
N PRO A 426 -18.58 -23.43 -0.17
CA PRO A 426 -17.88 -23.79 -1.41
C PRO A 426 -16.38 -24.03 -1.19
N VAL A 427 -15.88 -23.75 0.01
CA VAL A 427 -14.47 -23.84 0.41
C VAL A 427 -14.37 -24.58 1.73
N GLU A 428 -13.25 -25.26 1.93
CA GLU A 428 -12.99 -26.00 3.16
C GLU A 428 -12.72 -25.06 4.34
N ALA A 429 -13.29 -25.37 5.51
CA ALA A 429 -13.13 -24.54 6.69
C ALA A 429 -11.71 -24.60 7.30
N GLU A 430 -11.19 -23.44 7.69
CA GLU A 430 -9.88 -23.22 8.29
C GLU A 430 -9.95 -23.23 9.83
N GLY A 431 -8.77 -23.29 10.46
CA GLY A 431 -8.59 -23.37 11.91
C GLY A 431 -9.41 -22.38 12.76
N PRO A 432 -9.58 -21.10 12.39
CA PRO A 432 -10.38 -20.14 13.17
C PRO A 432 -11.86 -20.52 13.27
N ILE A 433 -12.46 -21.03 12.19
CA ILE A 433 -13.88 -21.44 12.18
C ILE A 433 -14.09 -22.64 13.11
N TRP A 434 -13.22 -23.64 13.01
CA TRP A 434 -13.22 -24.78 13.92
C TRP A 434 -12.98 -24.36 15.37
N GLY A 435 -12.12 -23.36 15.59
CA GLY A 435 -11.86 -22.78 16.91
C GLY A 435 -13.08 -22.11 17.52
N ALA A 436 -13.81 -21.31 16.73
CA ALA A 436 -15.07 -20.67 17.17
C ALA A 436 -16.13 -21.71 17.56
N LEU A 437 -16.32 -22.74 16.74
CA LEU A 437 -17.29 -23.79 17.03
C LEU A 437 -16.88 -24.65 18.23
N LEU A 438 -15.59 -24.96 18.40
CA LEU A 438 -15.09 -25.64 19.61
C LEU A 438 -15.32 -24.79 20.87
N GLN A 439 -15.10 -23.47 20.78
CA GLN A 439 -15.37 -22.57 21.90
C GLN A 439 -16.86 -22.57 22.25
N ALA A 440 -17.76 -22.58 21.26
CA ALA A 440 -19.19 -22.76 21.47
C ALA A 440 -19.53 -24.12 22.11
N CYS A 441 -18.92 -25.23 21.65
CA CYS A 441 -19.11 -26.55 22.26
C CYS A 441 -18.71 -26.55 23.74
N LYS A 442 -17.62 -25.85 24.09
CA LYS A 442 -17.18 -25.70 25.48
C LYS A 442 -18.22 -24.96 26.33
N ILE A 443 -18.81 -23.89 25.79
CA ILE A 443 -19.81 -23.07 26.49
C ILE A 443 -21.11 -23.86 26.71
N HIS A 444 -21.56 -24.57 25.68
CA HIS A 444 -22.86 -25.29 25.69
C HIS A 444 -22.77 -26.77 26.08
N GLY A 445 -21.56 -27.30 26.36
CA GLY A 445 -21.35 -28.71 26.69
C GLY A 445 -21.67 -29.70 25.55
N ASN A 446 -21.57 -29.29 24.29
CA ASN A 446 -21.92 -30.14 23.15
C ASN A 446 -20.78 -31.09 22.74
N GLU A 447 -20.75 -32.28 23.33
CA GLU A 447 -19.73 -33.31 23.05
C GLU A 447 -19.86 -33.94 21.66
N ARG A 448 -21.07 -34.09 21.14
CA ARG A 448 -21.31 -34.63 19.80
C ARG A 448 -20.60 -33.78 18.74
N MET A 449 -20.78 -32.46 18.83
CA MET A 449 -20.16 -31.53 17.89
C MET A 449 -18.64 -31.51 18.04
N SER A 450 -18.09 -31.55 19.26
CA SER A 450 -16.63 -31.57 19.45
C SER A 450 -15.97 -32.82 18.84
N GLU A 451 -16.64 -33.97 18.90
CA GLU A 451 -16.21 -35.20 18.24
C GLU A 451 -16.27 -35.13 16.71
N TRP A 452 -17.34 -34.53 16.18
CA TRP A 452 -17.47 -34.28 14.74
C TRP A 452 -16.32 -33.39 14.22
N ILE A 453 -15.99 -32.32 14.95
CA ILE A 453 -14.85 -31.44 14.64
C ILE A 453 -13.55 -32.24 14.71
N ARG A 454 -13.32 -33.06 15.75
CA ARG A 454 -12.11 -33.91 15.85
C ARG A 454 -11.90 -34.76 14.60
N GLY A 455 -12.97 -35.37 14.09
CA GLY A 455 -12.93 -36.16 12.85
C GLY A 455 -12.39 -35.35 11.67
N HIS A 456 -12.89 -34.12 11.50
CA HIS A 456 -12.48 -33.22 10.41
C HIS A 456 -11.07 -32.66 10.56
N LEU A 457 -10.56 -32.54 11.79
CA LEU A 457 -9.20 -32.07 12.08
C LEU A 457 -8.13 -33.18 11.99
N LYS A 458 -8.52 -34.43 11.76
CA LYS A 458 -7.58 -35.57 11.65
C LYS A 458 -6.79 -35.46 10.34
N GLY A 459 -5.46 -35.50 10.43
CA GLY A 459 -4.56 -35.42 9.27
C GLY A 459 -4.35 -34.02 8.68
N LYS A 460 -5.06 -32.99 9.16
CA LYS A 460 -4.90 -31.60 8.69
C LYS A 460 -3.89 -30.81 9.52
N SER A 461 -3.21 -29.85 8.90
CA SER A 461 -2.42 -28.85 9.64
C SER A 461 -3.37 -27.81 10.23
N VAL A 462 -3.39 -27.64 11.55
CA VAL A 462 -4.30 -26.73 12.26
C VAL A 462 -3.49 -25.91 13.24
N GLY A 463 -3.89 -24.66 13.47
CA GLY A 463 -3.23 -23.77 14.42
C GLY A 463 -3.22 -24.32 15.87
N VAL A 464 -2.21 -23.91 16.63
CA VAL A 464 -1.97 -24.32 18.04
C VAL A 464 -3.17 -24.03 18.93
N GLY A 465 -3.83 -22.88 18.70
CA GLY A 465 -4.99 -22.42 19.49
C GLY A 465 -6.17 -23.39 19.40
N THR A 466 -6.52 -23.84 18.20
CA THR A 466 -7.62 -24.78 17.95
C THR A 466 -7.35 -26.14 18.61
N LEU A 467 -6.12 -26.65 18.54
CA LEU A 467 -5.73 -27.90 19.21
C LEU A 467 -5.71 -27.76 20.74
N ALA A 468 -5.29 -26.60 21.26
CA ALA A 468 -5.33 -26.32 22.69
C ALA A 468 -6.77 -26.29 23.24
N LEU A 469 -7.68 -25.64 22.50
CA LEU A 469 -9.12 -25.61 22.82
C LEU A 469 -9.71 -27.02 22.86
N LEU A 470 -9.45 -27.84 21.82
CA LEU A 470 -9.90 -29.23 21.77
C LEU A 470 -9.36 -30.06 22.94
N SER A 471 -8.08 -29.90 23.29
CA SER A 471 -7.49 -30.58 24.46
C SER A 471 -8.14 -30.16 25.77
N ASN A 472 -8.53 -28.90 25.92
CA ASN A 472 -9.14 -28.40 27.14
C ASN A 472 -10.58 -28.92 27.29
N ILE A 473 -11.33 -29.04 26.19
CA ILE A 473 -12.68 -29.63 26.19
C ILE A 473 -12.63 -31.09 26.66
N TYR A 474 -11.67 -31.88 26.17
CA TYR A 474 -11.51 -33.26 26.65
C TYR A 474 -11.12 -33.36 28.11
N ALA A 475 -10.27 -32.46 28.59
CA ALA A 475 -9.92 -32.41 30.01
C ALA A 475 -11.14 -32.05 30.88
N SER A 476 -12.00 -31.12 30.44
CA SER A 476 -13.23 -30.77 31.16
C SER A 476 -14.29 -31.87 31.15
N SER A 477 -14.29 -32.75 30.14
CA SER A 477 -15.13 -33.95 30.07
C SER A 477 -14.47 -35.20 30.67
N GLU A 478 -13.44 -35.04 31.52
CA GLU A 478 -12.69 -36.13 32.18
C GLU A 478 -12.01 -37.16 31.25
N ARG A 479 -11.92 -36.87 29.94
CA ARG A 479 -11.28 -37.71 28.92
C ARG A 479 -9.78 -37.40 28.79
N TRP A 480 -9.05 -37.63 29.87
CA TRP A 480 -7.62 -37.27 29.99
C TRP A 480 -6.72 -37.91 28.93
N ASP A 481 -7.00 -39.15 28.51
CA ASP A 481 -6.22 -39.84 27.49
C ASP A 481 -6.30 -39.14 26.12
N ASP A 482 -7.48 -38.68 25.74
CA ASP A 482 -7.68 -37.97 24.48
C ASP A 482 -7.08 -36.56 24.52
N ALA A 483 -7.20 -35.86 25.66
CA ALA A 483 -6.48 -34.59 25.89
C ALA A 483 -4.96 -34.76 25.73
N ASN A 484 -4.39 -35.83 26.28
CA ASN A 484 -2.96 -36.13 26.18
C ASN A 484 -2.52 -36.46 24.74
N LYS A 485 -3.34 -37.18 23.96
CA LYS A 485 -3.07 -37.43 22.53
C LYS A 485 -3.01 -36.12 21.72
N VAL A 486 -3.94 -35.19 21.96
CA VAL A 486 -3.95 -33.87 21.29
C VAL A 486 -2.71 -33.05 21.67
N ARG A 487 -2.35 -33.01 22.96
CA ARG A 487 -1.12 -32.32 23.43
C ARG A 487 0.16 -32.93 22.87
N LYS A 488 0.22 -34.26 22.71
CA LYS A 488 1.36 -34.95 22.08
C LYS A 488 1.51 -34.55 20.60
N ARG A 489 0.40 -34.44 19.86
CA ARG A 489 0.39 -33.91 18.48
C ARG A 489 0.92 -32.48 18.42
N MET A 490 0.47 -31.59 19.30
CA MET A 490 0.95 -30.20 19.36
C MET A 490 2.47 -30.12 19.57
N ARG A 491 3.02 -30.93 20.49
CA ARG A 491 4.47 -31.00 20.74
C ARG A 491 5.25 -31.54 19.54
N GLY A 492 4.72 -32.57 18.87
CA GLY A 492 5.36 -33.18 17.69
C GLY A 492 5.44 -32.25 16.48
N THR A 493 4.56 -31.25 16.38
CA THR A 493 4.54 -30.24 15.31
C THR A 493 5.43 -29.01 15.58
N GLY A 494 6.18 -28.97 16.69
CA GLY A 494 7.03 -27.81 17.05
C GLY A 494 6.24 -26.55 17.44
N LEU A 495 4.92 -26.67 17.61
CA LEU A 495 4.01 -25.58 17.88
C LEU A 495 4.07 -25.18 19.36
N LYS A 496 4.74 -24.05 19.67
CA LYS A 496 4.72 -23.45 21.02
C LYS A 496 3.53 -22.49 21.16
N LYS A 497 2.83 -22.57 22.29
CA LYS A 497 1.82 -21.56 22.66
C LYS A 497 2.56 -20.26 22.96
N THR A 498 2.47 -19.26 22.07
CA THR A 498 2.84 -17.89 22.42
C THR A 498 1.89 -17.40 23.49
N ALA A 499 2.41 -16.96 24.63
CA ALA A 499 1.59 -16.32 25.65
C ALA A 499 0.91 -15.08 25.02
N GLY A 500 -0.37 -14.87 25.32
CA GLY A 500 -1.02 -13.62 24.94
C GLY A 500 -0.40 -12.51 25.79
N CYS A 501 0.27 -11.56 25.16
CA CYS A 501 0.77 -10.36 25.82
C CYS A 501 -0.30 -9.28 25.68
N SER A 502 -0.77 -8.74 26.81
CA SER A 502 -1.57 -7.52 26.84
C SER A 502 -0.66 -6.37 27.24
N TRP A 503 -0.59 -5.33 26.42
CA TRP A 503 0.09 -4.09 26.78
C TRP A 503 -0.84 -3.27 27.67
N LEU A 504 -0.43 -3.08 28.92
CA LEU A 504 -1.10 -2.17 29.84
C LEU A 504 -0.35 -0.85 29.81
N GLU A 505 -0.96 0.18 29.23
CA GLU A 505 -0.45 1.53 29.28
C GLU A 505 -0.77 2.11 30.68
N LEU A 506 0.19 2.05 31.59
CA LEU A 506 0.02 2.62 32.92
C LEU A 506 0.05 4.16 32.78
N GLN A 507 -1.08 4.81 33.04
CA GLN A 507 -1.11 6.25 33.28
C GLN A 507 -0.30 6.56 34.54
N MET A 508 0.99 6.86 34.38
CA MET A 508 1.76 7.48 35.43
C MET A 508 1.31 8.94 35.52
N SER A 509 0.48 9.24 36.52
CA SER A 509 0.19 10.61 36.91
C SER A 509 1.51 11.35 37.14
N ASN A 510 1.77 12.41 36.37
CA ASN A 510 2.94 13.26 36.50
C ASN A 510 3.07 13.77 37.95
N ASN A 511 3.93 13.12 38.73
CA ASN A 511 4.70 13.75 39.78
C ASN A 511 5.92 12.87 40.09
N ARG A 512 7.09 13.41 39.71
CA ARG A 512 8.47 12.94 39.92
C ARG A 512 9.07 12.09 38.80
N LEU A 513 9.81 12.81 37.96
CA LEU A 513 11.04 12.34 37.33
C LEU A 513 11.95 11.73 38.39
N ASP A 514 12.32 10.47 38.23
CA ASP A 514 13.72 10.05 38.37
C ASP A 514 13.95 8.70 37.68
N SER A 515 15.15 8.60 37.12
CA SER A 515 15.74 7.54 36.32
C SER A 515 15.73 6.14 36.93
N ASN A 516 15.79 5.15 36.04
CA ASN A 516 16.03 3.71 36.23
C ASN A 516 14.86 2.90 36.74
N PHE A 517 14.26 2.07 35.89
CA PHE A 517 14.02 0.66 36.23
C PHE A 517 13.99 -0.21 34.96
N CYS A 518 15.08 -0.98 34.81
CA CYS A 518 15.17 -2.14 33.96
C CYS A 518 14.29 -3.24 34.57
N ALA A 519 13.23 -3.68 33.88
CA ALA A 519 12.42 -4.80 34.32
C ALA A 519 12.87 -6.08 33.61
N THR A 520 13.62 -6.86 34.37
CA THR A 520 14.02 -8.25 34.14
C THR A 520 12.83 -9.16 33.83
N SER A 521 12.95 -9.93 32.75
CA SER A 521 12.14 -11.12 32.47
C SER A 521 12.50 -12.26 33.43
N TRP A 522 11.50 -12.84 34.11
CA TRP A 522 11.62 -14.14 34.79
C TRP A 522 10.42 -15.02 34.45
N GLY A 523 10.69 -16.27 34.05
CA GLY A 523 9.74 -17.40 34.07
C GLY A 523 9.25 -17.89 32.71
#